data_AF-A0A9D2G983-F1
#
_entry.id   AF-A0A9D2G983-F1
#
_cell.length_a   1.000
_cell.length_b   1.000
_cell.length_c   1.000
_cell.angle_alpha   90.00
_cell.angle_beta   90.00
_cell.angle_gamma   90.00
#
_symmetry.space_group_name_H-M   'P 1'
#
loop_
_entity.id
_entity.type
_entity.pdbx_description
1 polymer ?
#
loop_
_entity_poly.entity_id
_entity_poly.type
_entity_poly.pdbx_seq_one_letter_code
_entity_poly.pdbx_strand_id
1 'polypeptide(L)' 'TALTTSGFYGVIIDITDDDVIVEFGNNKNCRIPMQKSAIAQIEKPNAE' A
#
# COMPACT_ATOMS: atom_id res chain seq x y z
N THR A 1 -0.54 7.26 2.50
CA THR A 1 0.62 6.33 2.61
C THR A 1 0.13 5.01 3.15
N ALA A 2 0.65 3.88 2.67
CA ALA A 2 0.23 2.56 3.15
C ALA A 2 1.33 1.95 4.04
N LEU A 3 0.98 1.56 5.27
CA LEU A 3 1.83 0.73 6.12
C LEU A 3 1.44 -0.73 5.94
N THR A 4 2.39 -1.50 5.44
CA THR A 4 2.24 -2.95 5.31
C THR A 4 2.50 -3.64 6.64
N THR A 5 1.93 -4.82 6.85
CA THR A 5 2.21 -5.64 8.05
C THR A 5 3.67 -6.04 8.21
N SER A 6 4.47 -5.91 7.14
CA SER A 6 5.92 -6.10 7.18
C SER A 6 6.69 -4.87 7.69
N GLY A 7 6.00 -3.79 8.10
CA GLY A 7 6.62 -2.59 8.66
C GLY A 7 7.15 -1.59 7.63
N PHE A 8 6.88 -1.80 6.34
CA PHE A 8 7.29 -0.90 5.27
C PHE A 8 6.18 0.10 4.95
N TYR A 9 6.56 1.37 4.82
CA TYR A 9 5.72 2.45 4.28
C TYR A 9 5.94 2.56 2.78
N GLY A 10 4.85 2.64 2.02
CA GLY A 10 4.91 2.83 0.58
C GLY A 10 3.80 3.75 0.05
N VAL A 11 3.98 4.19 -1.19
CA VAL A 11 3.02 5.05 -1.89
C VAL A 11 2.16 4.18 -2.80
N ILE A 12 0.85 4.37 -2.73
CA ILE A 12 -0.09 3.66 -3.60
C ILE A 12 0.01 4.31 -4.98
N ILE A 13 0.42 3.53 -5.99
CA ILE A 13 0.56 4.01 -7.37
C ILE A 13 -0.60 3.58 -8.25
N ASP A 14 -1.24 2.45 -7.94
CA ASP A 14 -2.35 1.92 -8.71
C ASP A 14 -3.21 0.99 -7.84
N ILE A 15 -4.48 0.82 -8.21
CA ILE A 15 -5.48 0.03 -7.50
C ILE A 15 -6.25 -0.80 -8.52
N THR A 16 -6.21 -2.12 -8.38
CA THR A 16 -7.07 -3.06 -9.10
C THR A 16 -8.15 -3.62 -8.16
N ASP A 17 -9.14 -4.32 -8.71
CA ASP A 17 -10.27 -4.86 -7.93
C ASP A 17 -9.83 -5.81 -6.80
N ASP A 18 -8.71 -6.51 -6.99
CA ASP A 18 -8.21 -7.52 -6.05
C ASP A 18 -6.92 -7.07 -5.30
N ASP A 19 -6.12 -6.18 -5.90
CA ASP A 19 -4.79 -5.81 -5.42
C ASP A 19 -4.57 -4.29 -5.37
N VAL A 20 -3.72 -3.86 -4.45
CA VAL A 20 -3.16 -2.50 -4.40
C VAL A 20 -1.69 -2.56 -4.80
N ILE A 21 -1.28 -1.76 -5.78
CA ILE A 21 0.11 -1.66 -6.19
C ILE A 21 0.77 -0.54 -5.38
N VAL A 22 1.79 -0.91 -4.62
CA VAL A 22 2.54 0.00 -3.76
C VAL A 22 3.98 0.09 -4.22
N GLU A 23 4.49 1.32 -4.33
CA GLU A 23 5.90 1.61 -4.61
C GLU A 23 6.67 1.84 -3.31
N PHE A 24 7.76 1.10 -3.14
CA PHE A 24 8.69 1.15 -2.01
C PHE A 24 10.02 1.78 -2.40
N GLY A 25 9.96 2.93 -3.08
CA GLY A 25 11.14 3.65 -3.57
C GLY A 25 12.00 2.86 -4.55
N ASN A 26 12.92 3.54 -5.25
CA ASN A 26 13.85 2.91 -6.20
C ASN A 26 13.17 2.04 -7.27
N ASN A 27 11.98 2.43 -7.75
CA ASN A 27 11.13 1.70 -8.69
C ASN A 27 10.87 0.23 -8.31
N LYS A 28 10.89 -0.11 -7.01
CA LYS A 28 10.47 -1.43 -6.53
C LYS A 28 8.99 -1.39 -6.17
N ASN A 29 8.19 -2.13 -6.93
CA ASN A 29 6.75 -2.23 -6.73
C ASN A 29 6.40 -3.59 -6.11
N CYS A 30 5.43 -3.61 -5.20
CA CYS A 30 4.85 -4.83 -4.65
C CYS A 30 3.33 -4.78 -4.81
N ARG A 31 2.74 -5.92 -5.13
CA ARG A 31 1.29 -6.09 -5.12
C ARG A 31 0.87 -6.56 -3.74
N ILE A 32 -0.07 -5.84 -3.15
CA ILE A 32 -0.61 -6.16 -1.85
C ILE A 32 -2.07 -6.53 -2.07
N PRO A 33 -2.46 -7.79 -1.82
CA PRO A 33 -3.86 -8.16 -1.92
C PRO A 33 -4.67 -7.33 -0.94
N MET A 34 -5.89 -6.92 -1.31
CA MET A 34 -6.81 -6.13 -0.48
C MET A 34 -7.34 -6.87 0.77
N GLN A 35 -6.58 -7.83 1.30
CA GLN A 35 -6.89 -8.50 2.55
C GLN A 35 -6.49 -7.62 3.74
N LYS A 36 -7.39 -7.48 4.72
CA LYS A 36 -7.14 -6.75 5.97
C LYS A 36 -5.89 -7.23 6.73
N SER A 37 -5.45 -8.47 6.52
CA SER A 37 -4.22 -9.03 7.10
C SER A 37 -2.93 -8.51 6.45
N ALA A 38 -2.99 -7.96 5.23
CA ALA A 38 -1.82 -7.46 4.51
C ALA A 38 -1.54 -5.97 4.77
N ILE A 39 -2.53 -5.24 5.29
CA ILE A 39 -2.48 -3.80 5.51
C ILE A 39 -2.61 -3.51 7.01
N ALA A 40 -1.53 -3.01 7.63
CA ALA A 40 -1.52 -2.67 9.06
C ALA A 40 -2.18 -1.31 9.33
N GLN A 41 -1.97 -0.34 8.44
CA GLN A 41 -2.54 1.00 8.56
C GLN A 41 -2.68 1.64 7.18
N ILE A 42 -3.86 2.18 6.88
CA ILE A 42 -4.10 3.02 5.71
C ILE A 42 -4.17 4.46 6.20
N GLU A 43 -3.18 5.27 5.81
CA GLU A 43 -3.28 6.71 5.93
C GLU A 43 -4.07 7.21 4.72
N LYS A 44 -5.35 7.57 4.95
CA LYS A 44 -6.20 8.16 3.91
C LYS A 44 -5.54 9.45 3.41
N PRO A 45 -5.38 9.67 2.11
CA PRO A 45 -4.75 10.88 1.57
C PRO A 45 -5.61 12.14 1.69
N ASN A 46 -6.56 12.21 2.64
CA ASN A 46 -7.50 13.33 2.77
C ASN A 46 -7.66 13.79 4.23
N ALA A 47 -6.53 14.01 4.89
CA ALA A 47 -6.42 14.97 5.99
C ALA A 47 -5.75 16.26 5.48
N GLU A 48 -6.22 16.74 4.32
CA GLU A 48 -6.34 18.15 3.90
C GLU A 48 -7.44 18.20 2.83
#